data_AF-A0A2W7AM77-F1
#
_entry.id   AF-A0A2W7AM77-F1
#
_cell.length_a   1.000
_cell.length_b   1.000
_cell.length_c   1.000
_cell.angle_alpha   90.00
_cell.angle_beta   90.00
_cell.angle_gamma   90.00
#
_symmetry.space_group_name_H-M   'P 1'
#
loop_
_entity.id
_entity.type
_entity.pdbx_description
1 polymer ?
#
loop_
_entity_poly.entity_id
_entity_poly.type
_entity_poly.pdbx_seq_one_letter_code
_entity_poly.pdbx_strand_id
1 'polypeptide(L)'
;MSKKFSTLDYCQYLLSSQINYTITNLAEHIEGYSHDQINRYMRGQKLTPRILWQNVEPTIVTDEAKYMYMLFDDTVLDKRHAKQIEMAQRQYSG
;
A
#
# COMPACT_ATOMS: atom_id res chain seq x y z
N MET A 1 5.17 -28.33 0.36
CA MET A 1 4.14 -27.45 0.97
C MET A 1 3.94 -26.26 0.06
N SER A 2 2.72 -25.96 -0.35
CA SER A 2 2.43 -24.74 -1.13
C SER A 2 2.78 -23.51 -0.27
N LYS A 3 3.62 -22.61 -0.81
CA LYS A 3 3.89 -21.30 -0.19
C LYS A 3 2.54 -20.60 -0.01
N LYS A 4 2.33 -19.93 1.12
CA LYS A 4 1.14 -19.07 1.33
C LYS A 4 1.49 -17.65 0.89
N PHE A 5 0.53 -16.97 0.26
CA PHE A 5 0.69 -15.58 -0.14
C PHE A 5 0.90 -14.71 1.11
N SER A 6 1.82 -13.76 1.02
CA SER A 6 2.18 -12.87 2.12
C SER A 6 2.17 -11.40 1.70
N THR A 7 2.09 -10.50 2.68
CA THR A 7 2.25 -9.05 2.46
C THR A 7 3.58 -8.73 1.78
N LEU A 8 4.64 -9.50 2.06
CA LEU A 8 5.94 -9.30 1.43
C LEU A 8 5.87 -9.53 -0.09
N ASP A 9 5.17 -10.56 -0.55
CA ASP A 9 5.00 -10.84 -1.98
C ASP A 9 4.29 -9.66 -2.69
N TYR A 10 3.29 -9.06 -2.03
CA TYR A 10 2.62 -7.86 -2.54
C TYR A 10 3.51 -6.62 -2.53
N CYS A 11 4.27 -6.38 -1.45
CA CYS A 11 5.23 -5.28 -1.40
C CYS A 11 6.27 -5.39 -2.51
N GLN A 12 6.80 -6.59 -2.76
CA GLN A 12 7.74 -6.82 -3.86
C GLN A 12 7.11 -6.49 -5.22
N TYR A 13 5.86 -6.91 -5.44
CA TYR A 13 5.12 -6.55 -6.65
C TYR A 13 4.94 -5.04 -6.81
N LEU A 14 4.56 -4.33 -5.74
CA LEU A 14 4.40 -2.87 -5.78
C LEU A 14 5.73 -2.17 -6.09
N LEU A 15 6.85 -2.70 -5.58
CA LEU A 15 8.19 -2.15 -5.83
C LEU A 15 8.71 -2.45 -7.24
N SER A 16 8.36 -3.59 -7.82
CA SER A 16 8.82 -4.00 -9.15
C SER A 16 7.91 -3.50 -10.29
N SER A 17 6.65 -3.22 -10.00
CA SER A 17 5.67 -2.74 -10.98
C SER A 17 5.77 -1.24 -11.18
N GLN A 18 5.67 -0.79 -12.43
CA GLN A 18 5.83 0.63 -12.78
C GLN A 18 4.54 1.28 -13.32
N ILE A 19 3.60 0.47 -13.83
CA ILE A 19 2.47 0.97 -14.62
C ILE A 19 1.14 0.40 -14.13
N ASN A 20 1.07 -0.91 -13.92
CA ASN A 20 -0.16 -1.59 -13.52
C ASN A 20 0.04 -2.19 -12.13
N TYR A 21 -0.82 -1.78 -11.19
CA TYR A 21 -0.80 -2.22 -9.79
C TYR A 21 -2.06 -3.01 -9.40
N THR A 22 -2.82 -3.47 -10.40
CA THR A 22 -4.06 -4.21 -10.14
C THR A 22 -3.76 -5.61 -9.62
N ILE A 23 -4.63 -6.11 -8.73
CA ILE A 23 -4.51 -7.48 -8.20
C ILE A 23 -4.63 -8.52 -9.33
N THR A 24 -5.40 -8.21 -10.38
CA THR A 24 -5.50 -9.07 -11.57
C THR A 24 -4.17 -9.17 -12.29
N ASN A 25 -3.48 -8.03 -12.50
CA ASN A 25 -2.15 -8.04 -13.09
C ASN A 25 -1.17 -8.83 -12.20
N LEU A 26 -1.18 -8.62 -10.89
CA LEU A 26 -0.36 -9.44 -9.98
C LEU A 26 -0.64 -10.94 -10.13
N ALA A 27 -1.91 -11.35 -10.19
CA ALA A 27 -2.30 -12.75 -10.34
C ALA A 27 -1.83 -13.38 -11.67
N GLU A 28 -1.67 -12.58 -12.72
CA GLU A 28 -1.08 -13.05 -14.00
C GLU A 28 0.43 -13.30 -13.88
N HIS A 29 1.11 -12.66 -12.92
CA HIS A 29 2.57 -12.69 -12.77
C HIS A 29 3.04 -13.56 -11.59
N ILE A 30 2.14 -14.22 -10.85
CA ILE A 30 2.48 -15.15 -9.78
C ILE A 30 1.82 -16.51 -9.99
N GLU A 31 2.61 -17.58 -9.92
CA GLU A 31 2.07 -18.93 -10.02
C GLU A 31 1.39 -19.36 -8.73
N GLY A 32 0.26 -20.06 -8.86
CA GLY A 32 -0.41 -20.71 -7.74
C GLY A 32 -1.35 -19.83 -6.92
N TYR A 33 -1.61 -18.58 -7.32
CA TYR A 33 -2.58 -17.71 -6.67
C TYR A 33 -3.51 -17.02 -7.66
N SER A 34 -4.81 -17.07 -7.41
CA SER A 34 -5.80 -16.28 -8.14
C SER A 34 -5.95 -14.87 -7.55
N HIS A 35 -6.44 -13.94 -8.36
CA HIS A 35 -6.75 -12.58 -7.92
C HIS A 35 -7.72 -12.56 -6.73
N ASP A 36 -8.68 -13.49 -6.69
CA ASP A 36 -9.62 -13.63 -5.56
C ASP A 36 -8.96 -14.05 -4.26
N GLN A 37 -7.97 -14.95 -4.32
CA GLN A 37 -7.22 -15.37 -3.14
C GLN A 37 -6.41 -14.20 -2.56
N ILE A 38 -5.76 -13.43 -3.43
CA ILE A 38 -4.98 -12.25 -3.04
C ILE A 38 -5.91 -11.17 -2.48
N ASN A 39 -7.04 -10.90 -3.14
CA ASN A 39 -8.02 -9.92 -2.68
C ASN A 39 -8.58 -10.30 -1.30
N ARG A 40 -8.92 -11.57 -1.09
CA ARG A 40 -9.37 -12.07 0.22
C ARG A 40 -8.28 -11.95 1.29
N TYR A 41 -7.04 -12.27 0.96
CA TYR A 41 -5.90 -12.09 1.86
C TYR A 41 -5.75 -10.63 2.28
N MET A 42 -5.78 -9.71 1.31
CA MET A 42 -5.62 -8.26 1.53
C MET A 42 -6.74 -7.67 2.37
N ARG A 43 -7.99 -8.06 2.13
CA ARG A 43 -9.13 -7.60 2.96
C ARG A 43 -9.00 -7.99 4.43
N GLY A 44 -8.30 -9.09 4.72
CA GLY A 44 -8.02 -9.53 6.09
C GLY A 44 -6.82 -8.84 6.73
N GLN A 45 -6.00 -8.10 5.97
CA GLN A 45 -4.83 -7.43 6.52
C GLN A 45 -5.22 -6.11 7.22
N LYS A 46 -4.69 -5.90 8.42
CA LYS A 46 -4.86 -4.66 9.17
C LYS A 46 -3.57 -3.83 9.11
N LEU A 47 -3.41 -3.06 8.05
CA LEU A 47 -2.26 -2.17 7.84
C LEU A 47 -2.49 -0.84 8.57
N THR A 48 -2.16 -0.79 9.85
CA THR A 48 -2.35 0.43 10.66
C THR A 48 -1.20 1.43 10.48
N PRO A 49 -1.43 2.75 10.60
CA PRO A 49 -0.37 3.76 10.58
C PRO A 49 0.74 3.52 11.61
N ARG A 50 0.41 2.88 12.75
CA ARG A 50 1.40 2.48 13.76
C ARG A 50 2.47 1.54 13.20
N ILE A 51 2.08 0.60 12.33
CA ILE A 51 3.03 -0.33 11.70
C ILE A 51 3.99 0.47 10.81
N LEU A 52 3.47 1.45 10.06
CA LEU A 52 4.32 2.33 9.25
C LEU A 52 5.29 3.13 10.12
N TRP A 53 4.80 3.77 11.18
CA TRP A 53 5.64 4.56 12.09
C TRP A 53 6.78 3.73 12.69
N GLN A 54 6.49 2.51 13.16
CA GLN A 54 7.49 1.61 13.73
C GLN A 54 8.62 1.25 12.74
N ASN A 55 8.35 1.25 11.44
CA ASN A 55 9.36 0.99 10.41
C ASN A 55 10.13 2.25 10.00
N VAL A 56 9.49 3.42 10.06
CA VAL A 56 10.07 4.69 9.60
C VAL A 56 10.85 5.41 10.70
N GLU A 57 10.40 5.35 11.95
CA GLU A 57 11.02 6.04 13.09
C GLU A 57 12.54 5.82 13.20
N PRO A 58 13.09 4.59 13.07
CA PRO A 58 14.54 4.37 13.13
C PRO A 58 15.32 4.98 11.96
N THR A 59 14.64 5.32 10.86
CA THR A 59 15.27 5.94 9.67
C THR A 59 15.38 7.46 9.79
N ILE A 60 14.67 8.06 10.76
CA ILE A 60 14.71 9.49 11.02
C ILE A 60 15.97 9.80 11.82
N VAL A 61 16.96 10.40 11.18
CA VAL A 61 18.19 10.85 11.83
C VAL A 61 17.89 12.11 12.63
N THR A 62 18.09 12.07 13.95
CA THR A 62 18.01 13.24 14.83
C THR A 62 19.39 13.63 15.32
N ASP A 63 19.72 14.93 15.26
CA ASP A 63 21.00 15.47 15.72
C ASP A 63 20.76 16.73 16.55
N GLU A 64 20.97 16.63 17.87
CA GLU A 64 20.76 17.73 18.82
C GLU A 64 21.71 18.92 18.57
N ALA A 65 22.83 18.71 17.87
CA ALA A 65 23.80 19.76 17.56
C ALA A 65 23.45 20.55 16.28
N LYS A 66 22.42 20.15 15.53
CA LYS A 66 22.04 20.78 14.26
C LYS A 66 20.63 21.36 14.30
N TYR A 67 20.45 22.48 13.59
CA TYR A 67 19.12 22.98 13.27
C TYR A 67 18.48 22.07 12.23
N MET A 68 17.32 21.51 12.57
CA MET A 68 16.51 20.69 11.69
C MET A 68 15.21 21.40 11.36
N TYR A 69 14.69 21.17 10.16
CA TYR A 69 13.42 21.72 9.71
C TYR A 69 12.46 20.57 9.41
N MET A 70 11.22 20.71 9.87
CA MET A 70 10.14 19.79 9.57
C MET A 70 9.19 20.47 8.59
N LEU A 71 8.99 19.84 7.43
CA LEU A 71 8.06 20.31 6.42
C LEU A 71 6.77 19.51 6.54
N PHE A 72 5.66 20.23 6.64
CA PHE A 72 4.32 19.65 6.62
C PHE A 72 3.62 20.09 5.35
N ASP A 73 3.03 19.13 4.66
CA ASP A 73 2.22 19.32 3.47
C ASP A 73 1.06 18.32 3.51
N ASP A 74 -0.13 18.72 3.08
CA ASP A 74 -1.27 17.84 2.92
C ASP A 74 -1.50 17.53 1.44
N THR A 75 -1.81 16.28 1.14
CA THR A 75 -2.09 15.85 -0.24
C THR A 75 -3.47 15.24 -0.34
N VAL A 76 -4.19 15.60 -1.40
CA VAL A 76 -5.49 15.00 -1.72
C VAL A 76 -5.29 14.00 -2.85
N LEU A 77 -5.54 12.72 -2.57
CA LEU A 77 -5.54 11.68 -3.59
C LEU A 77 -6.79 11.80 -4.46
N ASP A 78 -6.59 12.26 -5.69
CA ASP A 78 -7.66 12.41 -6.65
C ASP A 78 -8.08 11.06 -7.25
N LYS A 79 -9.30 10.63 -6.93
CA LYS A 79 -9.89 9.38 -7.43
C LYS A 79 -11.01 9.67 -8.43
N ARG A 80 -10.71 10.34 -9.55
CA ARG A 80 -11.72 10.74 -10.57
C ARG A 80 -12.59 9.59 -11.06
N HIS A 81 -12.01 8.41 -11.25
CA HIS A 81 -12.71 7.20 -11.69
C HIS A 81 -13.56 6.54 -10.61
N ALA A 82 -13.44 6.96 -9.34
CA ALA A 82 -14.29 6.43 -8.29
C ALA A 82 -15.77 6.77 -8.53
N LYS A 83 -16.10 7.84 -9.27
CA LYS A 83 -17.48 8.14 -9.68
C LYS A 83 -18.15 7.02 -10.50
N GLN A 84 -17.36 6.13 -11.11
CA GLN A 84 -17.87 4.96 -11.84
C GLN A 84 -18.17 3.79 -10.90
N ILE A 85 -17.76 3.89 -9.62
CA ILE A 85 -18.09 2.94 -8.56
C ILE A 85 -19.31 3.51 -7.85
N GLU A 86 -20.47 2.86 -8.00
CA GLU A 86 -21.80 3.34 -7.59
C GLU A 86 -21.88 3.82 -6.13
N MET A 87 -21.02 3.29 -5.23
CA MET A 87 -21.00 3.64 -3.81
C MET A 87 -19.83 4.55 -3.37
N ALA A 88 -19.02 5.07 -4.29
CA ALA A 88 -17.90 5.92 -3.92
C ALA A 88 -18.35 7.33 -3.52
N GLN A 89 -17.91 7.79 -2.35
CA GLN A 89 -18.16 9.15 -1.85
C GLN A 89 -17.16 10.16 -2.42
N ARG A 90 -17.57 11.43 -2.58
CA ARG A 90 -16.73 12.52 -3.14
C ARG A 90 -15.45 12.77 -2.36
N GLN A 91 -15.49 12.54 -1.05
CA GLN A 91 -14.33 12.62 -0.17
C GLN A 91 -14.13 11.22 0.42
N TYR A 92 -13.46 10.36 -0.33
CA TYR A 92 -12.92 9.13 0.22
C TYR A 92 -11.49 9.41 0.67
N SER A 93 -11.35 10.07 1.81
CA SER A 93 -10.17 9.92 2.67
C SER A 93 -10.20 8.48 3.16
N GLY A 94 -9.36 7.63 2.56
CA GLY A 94 -9.15 6.28 3.07
C GLY A 94 -8.61 6.33 4.49
#